data_AF-A0A7S0C9J5-F1
#
_entry.id   AF-A0A7S0C9J5-F1
#
_cell.length_a   1.000
_cell.length_b   1.000
_cell.length_c   1.000
_cell.angle_alpha   90.00
_cell.angle_beta   90.00
_cell.angle_gamma   90.00
#
_symmetry.space_group_name_H-M   'P 1'
#
loop_
_entity.id
_entity.type
_entity.pdbx_description
1 polymer ?
#
loop_
_entity_poly.entity_id
_entity_poly.type
_entity_poly.pdbx_seq_one_letter_code
_entity_poly.pdbx_strand_id
1 'polypeptide(L)'
;HLITIRVIAQICCGYDSSVDTAYEREGMVDIAFGQQVVGNRIFFKMPIFNFDPSIRKLRKKLDTMYGVLGDVINKRNVTYRNNDATKDKEPDDILKALLDSGCDPQEVLEQLTTILFAGFETT
;
A
#
# COMPACT_ATOMS: atom_id res chain seq x y z
N HIS A 1 -10.39 -9.24 -8.79
CA HIS A 1 -9.24 -9.17 -7.87
C HIS A 1 -7.90 -8.80 -8.52
N LEU A 2 -7.34 -9.53 -9.50
CA LEU A 2 -6.01 -9.17 -10.05
C LEU A 2 -6.06 -7.88 -10.89
N ILE A 3 -7.10 -7.73 -11.72
CA ILE A 3 -7.43 -6.47 -12.42
C ILE A 3 -7.71 -5.34 -11.41
N THR A 4 -8.40 -5.65 -10.32
CA THR A 4 -8.71 -4.70 -9.24
C THR A 4 -7.45 -4.08 -8.65
N ILE A 5 -6.46 -4.90 -8.28
CA ILE A 5 -5.18 -4.43 -7.72
C ILE A 5 -4.42 -3.56 -8.73
N ARG A 6 -4.37 -3.97 -10.00
CA ARG A 6 -3.73 -3.19 -11.07
C ARG A 6 -4.35 -1.81 -11.21
N VAL A 7 -5.68 -1.76 -11.29
CA VAL A 7 -6.43 -0.51 -11.45
C VAL A 7 -6.23 0.39 -10.24
N ILE A 8 -6.32 -0.15 -9.03
CA ILE A 8 -6.16 0.62 -7.81
C ILE A 8 -4.72 1.11 -7.66
N ALA A 9 -3.71 0.28 -7.91
CA ALA A 9 -2.30 0.69 -7.86
C ALA A 9 -1.99 1.77 -8.91
N GLN A 10 -2.55 1.66 -10.12
CA GLN A 10 -2.40 2.68 -11.15
C GLN A 10 -3.08 4.01 -10.75
N ILE A 11 -4.28 3.95 -10.17
CA ILE A 11 -5.03 5.15 -9.76
C ILE A 11 -4.42 5.80 -8.52
N CYS A 12 -3.94 5.01 -7.55
CA CYS A 12 -3.50 5.53 -6.27
C CYS A 12 -2.05 6.06 -6.32
N CYS A 13 -1.18 5.40 -7.08
CA CYS A 13 0.25 5.70 -7.05
C CYS A 13 0.93 5.69 -8.44
N GLY A 14 0.15 5.64 -9.53
CA GLY A 14 0.70 5.60 -10.89
C GLY A 14 1.59 4.36 -11.13
N TYR A 15 1.45 3.33 -10.30
CA TYR A 15 2.30 2.16 -10.30
C TYR A 15 1.70 1.09 -11.22
N ASP A 16 2.41 0.80 -12.30
CA ASP A 16 2.10 -0.33 -13.16
C ASP A 16 2.58 -1.63 -12.50
N SER A 17 1.65 -2.36 -11.87
CA SER A 17 1.96 -3.63 -11.25
C SER A 17 2.16 -4.78 -12.26
N SER A 18 1.79 -4.59 -13.53
CA SER A 18 1.89 -5.65 -14.55
C SER A 18 3.33 -6.03 -14.88
N VAL A 19 4.27 -5.13 -14.56
CA VAL A 19 5.71 -5.32 -14.71
C VAL A 19 6.28 -6.25 -13.61
N ASP A 20 5.57 -6.41 -12.49
CA ASP A 20 5.95 -7.26 -11.35
C ASP A 20 4.85 -8.27 -10.99
N THR A 21 4.72 -9.28 -11.84
CA THR A 21 3.76 -10.39 -11.65
C THR A 21 3.94 -11.17 -10.34
N ALA A 22 5.13 -11.15 -9.73
CA ALA A 22 5.39 -11.78 -8.44
C ALA A 22 4.79 -10.95 -7.31
N TYR A 23 5.03 -9.63 -7.33
CA TYR A 23 4.38 -8.69 -6.40
C TYR A 23 2.86 -8.73 -6.51
N GLU A 24 2.32 -8.80 -7.73
CA GLU A 24 0.87 -8.89 -7.93
C GLU A 24 0.30 -10.12 -7.23
N ARG A 25 0.88 -11.30 -7.48
CA ARG A 25 0.31 -12.57 -7.00
C ARG A 25 0.50 -12.76 -5.51
N GLU A 26 1.67 -12.45 -4.98
CA GLU A 26 1.95 -12.55 -3.54
C GLU A 26 1.24 -11.44 -2.76
N GLY A 27 1.20 -10.22 -3.31
CA GLY A 27 0.48 -9.08 -2.74
C GLY A 27 -1.00 -9.37 -2.53
N MET A 28 -1.71 -10.01 -3.48
CA MET A 28 -3.13 -10.34 -3.26
C MET A 28 -3.32 -11.36 -2.14
N VAL A 29 -2.45 -12.37 -2.07
CA VAL A 29 -2.54 -13.41 -1.04
C VAL A 29 -2.29 -12.79 0.34
N ASP A 30 -1.36 -11.83 0.40
CA ASP A 30 -0.98 -11.17 1.64
C ASP A 30 -2.02 -10.15 2.11
N ILE A 31 -2.63 -9.40 1.19
CA ILE A 31 -3.76 -8.49 1.47
C ILE A 31 -4.95 -9.31 1.98
N ALA A 32 -5.34 -10.38 1.28
CA ALA A 32 -6.46 -11.23 1.69
C ALA A 32 -6.21 -11.90 3.05
N PHE A 33 -4.99 -12.38 3.30
CA PHE A 33 -4.61 -12.93 4.61
C PHE A 33 -4.69 -11.87 5.72
N GLY A 34 -4.17 -10.67 5.47
CA GLY A 34 -4.24 -9.57 6.43
C GLY A 34 -5.66 -9.17 6.77
N GLN A 35 -6.54 -9.09 5.77
CA GLN A 35 -7.96 -8.83 5.97
C GLN A 35 -8.62 -9.91 6.83
N GLN A 36 -8.37 -11.19 6.55
CA GLN A 36 -8.95 -12.27 7.36
C GLN A 36 -8.49 -12.20 8.82
N VAL A 37 -7.20 -11.93 9.06
CA VAL A 37 -6.64 -11.85 10.41
C VAL A 37 -7.16 -10.61 11.16
N VAL A 38 -7.17 -9.44 10.51
CA VAL A 38 -7.64 -8.18 11.12
C VAL A 38 -9.16 -8.20 11.31
N GLY A 39 -9.91 -8.58 10.28
CA GLY A 39 -11.37 -8.66 10.29
C GLY A 39 -11.90 -9.60 11.37
N ASN A 40 -11.33 -10.81 11.48
CA ASN A 40 -11.70 -11.74 12.56
C ASN A 40 -11.42 -11.16 13.95
N ARG A 41 -10.32 -10.44 14.12
CA ARG A 41 -9.97 -9.83 15.42
C ARG A 41 -10.91 -8.70 15.79
N ILE A 42 -11.26 -7.84 14.84
CA ILE A 42 -12.23 -6.76 15.05
C ILE A 42 -13.59 -7.35 15.40
N PHE A 43 -14.06 -8.33 14.62
CA PHE A 43 -15.36 -8.97 14.81
C PHE A 43 -15.49 -9.64 16.19
N PHE A 44 -14.49 -10.43 16.58
CA PHE A 44 -14.48 -11.14 17.86
C PHE A 44 -13.90 -10.30 19.03
N LYS A 45 -13.58 -9.01 18.81
CA LYS A 45 -12.93 -8.12 19.79
C LYS A 45 -11.69 -8.75 20.43
N MET A 46 -10.91 -9.48 19.63
CA MET A 46 -9.72 -10.19 20.11
C MET A 46 -8.54 -9.23 20.26
N PRO A 47 -7.78 -9.30 21.36
CA PRO A 47 -6.58 -8.49 21.57
C PRO A 47 -5.49 -8.84 20.54
N ILE A 48 -4.75 -7.81 20.09
CA ILE A 48 -3.64 -7.96 19.15
C ILE A 48 -2.36 -8.27 19.94
N PHE A 49 -2.03 -9.55 20.06
CA PHE A 49 -0.83 -10.00 20.76
C PHE A 49 0.30 -10.39 19.78
N ASN A 50 1.52 -9.94 20.08
CA ASN A 50 2.70 -10.21 19.26
C ASN A 50 3.16 -11.67 19.29
N PHE A 51 2.72 -12.47 20.26
CA PHE A 51 3.03 -13.91 20.29
C PHE A 51 2.11 -14.72 19.38
N ASP A 52 1.01 -14.14 18.90
CA ASP A 52 0.07 -14.84 18.04
C ASP A 52 0.70 -15.12 16.66
N PRO A 53 0.76 -16.39 16.21
CA PRO A 53 1.35 -16.73 14.92
C PRO A 53 0.72 -16.01 13.73
N SER A 54 -0.60 -15.75 13.77
CA SER A 54 -1.32 -15.02 12.71
C SER A 54 -0.88 -13.56 12.63
N ILE A 55 -0.68 -12.89 13.77
CA ILE A 55 -0.18 -11.51 13.84
C ILE A 55 1.28 -11.42 13.43
N ARG A 56 2.12 -12.38 13.85
CA ARG A 56 3.52 -12.41 13.43
C ARG A 56 3.65 -12.60 11.93
N LYS A 57 2.85 -13.51 11.36
CA LYS A 57 2.80 -13.73 9.91
C LYS A 57 2.29 -12.48 9.18
N LEU A 58 1.25 -11.84 9.70
CA LEU A 58 0.71 -10.60 9.15
C LEU A 58 1.76 -9.49 9.11
N ARG A 59 2.46 -9.24 10.23
CA ARG A 59 3.53 -8.23 10.29
C ARG A 59 4.60 -8.46 9.23
N LYS A 60 5.10 -9.70 9.11
CA LYS A 60 6.11 -10.05 8.10
C LYS A 60 5.64 -9.79 6.67
N LYS A 61 4.35 -10.01 6.40
CA LYS A 61 3.76 -9.74 5.08
C LYS A 61 3.55 -8.25 4.82
N LEU A 62 3.11 -7.51 5.84
CA LEU A 62 3.03 -6.05 5.77
C LEU A 62 4.41 -5.42 5.52
N ASP A 63 5.48 -5.91 6.15
CA ASP A 63 6.84 -5.41 5.93
C ASP A 63 7.28 -5.53 4.46
N THR A 64 6.87 -6.60 3.77
CA THR A 64 7.19 -6.81 2.34
C THR A 64 6.44 -5.80 1.46
N MET A 65 5.15 -5.62 1.71
CA MET A 65 4.33 -4.66 1.00
C MET A 65 4.75 -3.20 1.28
N TYR A 66 5.11 -2.90 2.53
CA TYR A 66 5.68 -1.61 2.93
C TYR A 66 7.02 -1.34 2.27
N GLY A 67 7.85 -2.36 2.03
CA GLY A 67 9.07 -2.22 1.25
C GLY A 67 8.78 -1.72 -0.18
N VAL A 68 7.85 -2.37 -0.88
CA VAL A 68 7.52 -2.01 -2.27
C VAL A 68 6.85 -0.62 -2.35
N LEU A 69 5.88 -0.35 -1.50
CA LEU A 69 5.23 0.97 -1.47
C LEU A 69 6.21 2.06 -1.00
N GLY A 70 7.08 1.76 -0.05
CA GLY A 70 8.15 2.65 0.41
C GLY A 70 9.12 3.00 -0.72
N ASP A 71 9.49 2.04 -1.56
CA ASP A 71 10.32 2.30 -2.74
C ASP A 71 9.62 3.21 -3.77
N VAL A 72 8.30 3.03 -3.97
CA VAL A 72 7.49 3.90 -4.85
C VAL A 72 7.42 5.33 -4.28
N ILE A 73 7.12 5.47 -2.99
CA ILE A 73 7.06 6.75 -2.28
C ILE A 73 8.42 7.44 -2.33
N ASN A 74 9.51 6.73 -2.04
CA ASN A 74 10.86 7.27 -2.04
C ASN A 74 11.28 7.73 -3.43
N LYS A 75 11.00 6.95 -4.48
CA LYS A 75 11.27 7.34 -5.88
C LYS A 75 10.59 8.65 -6.23
N ARG A 76 9.29 8.80 -5.91
CA ARG A 76 8.56 10.06 -6.15
C ARG A 76 9.08 11.19 -5.27
N ASN A 77 9.31 10.96 -3.97
CA ASN A 77 9.85 11.97 -3.06
C ASN A 77 11.21 12.55 -3.51
N VAL A 78 12.10 11.71 -4.06
CA VAL A 78 13.37 12.17 -4.63
C VAL A 78 13.11 13.08 -5.84
N THR A 79 12.16 12.73 -6.70
CA THR A 79 11.72 13.58 -7.82
C THR A 79 11.12 14.90 -7.34
N TYR A 80 10.32 14.91 -6.27
CA TYR A 80 9.74 16.13 -5.67
C TYR A 80 10.79 17.07 -5.08
N ARG A 81 11.80 16.53 -4.40
CA ARG A 81 12.84 17.30 -3.70
C ARG A 81 13.88 17.89 -4.64
N ASN A 82 14.12 17.28 -5.80
CA ASN A 82 15.13 17.72 -6.75
C ASN A 82 14.71 18.92 -7.62
N ASN A 83 13.55 19.55 -7.37
CA ASN A 83 13.03 20.72 -8.12
C ASN A 83 13.06 20.52 -9.64
N ASP A 84 12.84 19.29 -10.06
CA ASP A 84 12.92 18.93 -11.46
C ASP A 84 11.65 19.44 -12.17
N ALA A 85 11.77 19.90 -13.42
CA ALA A 85 10.67 20.46 -14.22
C ALA A 85 9.55 19.45 -14.57
N THR A 86 9.58 18.29 -13.90
CA THR A 86 8.67 17.15 -13.97
C THR A 86 7.57 17.17 -12.90
N LYS A 87 7.59 18.10 -11.93
CA LYS A 87 6.45 18.30 -11.00
C LYS A 87 5.12 18.51 -11.71
N ASP A 88 5.13 19.20 -12.85
CA ASP A 88 3.94 19.43 -13.69
C ASP A 88 3.55 18.20 -14.54
N LYS A 89 4.40 17.17 -14.59
CA LYS A 89 4.18 15.91 -15.34
C LYS A 89 3.85 14.73 -14.42
N GLU A 90 3.88 14.93 -13.11
CA GLU A 90 3.49 13.92 -12.14
C GLU A 90 1.98 13.63 -12.24
N PRO A 91 1.57 12.35 -12.24
CA PRO A 91 0.16 11.98 -12.21
C PRO A 91 -0.55 12.64 -11.04
N ASP A 92 -1.72 13.21 -11.30
CA ASP A 92 -2.61 13.76 -10.27
C ASP A 92 -3.34 12.61 -9.56
N ASP A 93 -2.61 11.92 -8.69
CA ASP A 93 -3.06 10.72 -7.98
C ASP A 93 -3.06 10.90 -6.46
N ILE A 94 -3.58 9.89 -5.77
CA ILE A 94 -3.73 9.90 -4.32
C ILE A 94 -2.37 10.06 -3.62
N LEU A 95 -1.33 9.39 -4.12
CA LEU A 95 0.01 9.51 -3.58
C LEU A 95 0.55 10.95 -3.71
N LYS A 96 0.32 11.63 -4.83
CA LYS A 96 0.65 13.05 -4.95
C LYS A 96 -0.07 13.90 -3.92
N ALA A 97 -1.38 13.73 -3.76
CA ALA A 97 -2.16 14.45 -2.76
C ALA A 97 -1.65 14.23 -1.31
N LEU A 98 -1.22 13.00 -1.00
CA LEU A 98 -0.63 12.64 0.30
C LEU A 98 0.78 13.21 0.50
N LEU A 99 1.56 13.38 -0.57
CA LEU A 99 2.88 14.01 -0.50
C LEU A 99 2.76 15.54 -0.36
N ASP A 100 1.81 16.15 -1.08
CA ASP A 100 1.57 17.60 -1.06
C ASP A 100 0.95 18.07 0.28
N SER A 101 0.31 17.18 1.04
CA SER A 101 -0.23 17.50 2.37
C SER A 101 0.86 17.74 3.43
N GLY A 102 2.12 17.36 3.14
CA GLY A 102 3.23 17.47 4.08
C GLY A 102 3.23 16.42 5.19
N CYS A 103 2.45 15.34 5.06
CA CYS A 103 2.48 14.20 5.96
C CYS A 103 3.87 13.55 6.05
N ASP A 104 4.16 12.92 7.19
CA ASP A 104 5.37 12.12 7.34
C ASP A 104 5.34 10.92 6.38
N PRO A 105 6.48 10.49 5.79
CA PRO A 105 6.50 9.35 4.86
C PRO A 105 5.89 8.07 5.43
N GLN A 106 6.01 7.84 6.75
CA GLN A 106 5.38 6.70 7.41
C GLN A 106 3.86 6.82 7.40
N GLU A 107 3.33 8.02 7.64
CA GLU A 107 1.89 8.29 7.60
C GLU A 107 1.34 8.16 6.17
N VAL A 108 2.07 8.67 5.17
CA VAL A 108 1.72 8.51 3.75
C VAL A 108 1.63 7.02 3.39
N LEU A 109 2.59 6.22 3.85
CA LEU A 109 2.61 4.77 3.64
C LEU A 109 1.39 4.07 4.26
N GLU A 110 1.04 4.43 5.50
CA GLU A 110 -0.12 3.87 6.21
C GLU A 110 -1.44 4.24 5.55
N GLN A 111 -1.62 5.51 5.17
CA GLN A 111 -2.83 5.98 4.49
C GLN A 111 -2.97 5.37 3.09
N LEU A 112 -1.90 5.35 2.31
CA LEU A 112 -1.90 4.71 0.98
C LEU A 112 -2.24 3.23 1.10
N THR A 113 -1.62 2.52 2.04
CA THR A 113 -1.93 1.12 2.30
C THR A 113 -3.40 0.93 2.63
N THR A 114 -3.96 1.76 3.52
CA THR A 114 -5.37 1.68 3.92
C THR A 114 -6.30 1.82 2.71
N ILE A 115 -6.02 2.76 1.81
CA ILE A 115 -6.80 2.99 0.59
C ILE A 115 -6.71 1.78 -0.35
N LEU A 116 -5.51 1.22 -0.54
CA LEU A 116 -5.30 0.03 -1.38
C LEU A 116 -6.11 -1.17 -0.83
N PHE A 117 -6.11 -1.37 0.49
CA PHE A 117 -6.88 -2.44 1.13
C PHE A 117 -8.39 -2.24 0.97
N ALA A 118 -8.88 -1.02 1.20
CA ALA A 118 -10.30 -0.70 1.10
C ALA A 118 -10.82 -0.86 -0.34
N GLY A 119 -10.06 -0.37 -1.32
CA GLY A 119 -10.41 -0.53 -2.73
C GLY A 119 -10.42 -2.00 -3.17
N PHE A 120 -9.46 -2.80 -2.68
CA PHE A 120 -9.39 -4.22 -3.00
C PHE A 120 -10.59 -5.02 -2.46
N GLU A 121 -11.11 -4.65 -1.29
CA GLU A 121 -12.25 -5.32 -0.66
C GLU A 121 -13.58 -4.99 -1.37
N THR A 122 -13.75 -3.73 -1.75
CA THR A 122 -15.04 -3.19 -2.19
C THR A 122 -15.32 -3.38 -3.68
N THR A 123 -14.32 -3.83 -4.47
CA THR A 123 -14.39 -3.90 -5.94
C THR A 123 -14.23 -5.32 -6.49
#